data_AF-A0A2H0VSE6-F1
#
_entry.id   AF-A0A2H0VSE6-F1
#
_cell.length_a   1.000
_cell.length_b   1.000
_cell.length_c   1.000
_cell.angle_alpha   90.00
_cell.angle_beta   90.00
_cell.angle_gamma   90.00
#
_symmetry.space_group_name_H-M   'P 1'
#
loop_
_entity.id
_entity.type
_entity.pdbx_description
1 polymer ?
#
loop_
_entity_poly.entity_id
_entity_poly.type
_entity_poly.pdbx_seq_one_letter_code
_entity_poly.pdbx_strand_id
1 'polypeptide(L)'
;MDYSVARKKAFRLLSMRTYHSTVLFRKLEEKGCSKEVCEKVIQDCKRLGFLKDDEVILSLHRRGYGPRYIEFKLRLPRQEVRALITRSMQKEKVLELKSKLGSKEKAMRTLQRKGFDLDIVIEIFSYQGVD
;
A
#
# COMPACT_ATOMS: atom_id res chain seq x y z
N MET A 1 -17.23 -15.37 17.35
CA MET A 1 -16.54 -16.51 16.68
C MET A 1 -15.33 -16.90 17.52
N ASP A 2 -15.03 -18.19 17.66
CA ASP A 2 -13.84 -18.67 18.40
C ASP A 2 -12.52 -18.42 17.63
N TYR A 3 -11.45 -18.22 18.37
CA TYR A 3 -10.08 -17.97 17.89
C TYR A 3 -9.58 -19.06 16.94
N SER A 4 -9.84 -20.35 17.23
CA SER A 4 -9.40 -21.46 16.37
C SER A 4 -9.96 -21.33 14.95
N VAL A 5 -11.23 -20.94 14.84
CA VAL A 5 -11.91 -20.75 13.54
C VAL A 5 -11.36 -19.50 12.83
N ALA A 6 -11.18 -18.40 13.56
CA ALA A 6 -10.62 -17.17 13.01
C ALA A 6 -9.19 -17.38 12.48
N ARG A 7 -8.35 -18.11 13.22
CA ARG A 7 -6.98 -18.47 12.81
C ARG A 7 -6.94 -19.30 11.54
N LYS A 8 -7.79 -20.34 11.42
CA LYS A 8 -7.90 -21.14 10.19
C LYS A 8 -8.31 -20.28 8.99
N LYS A 9 -9.25 -19.35 9.18
CA LYS A 9 -9.65 -18.39 8.14
C LYS A 9 -8.49 -17.46 7.75
N ALA A 10 -7.76 -16.93 8.72
CA ALA A 10 -6.59 -16.08 8.46
C ALA A 10 -5.53 -16.80 7.63
N PHE A 11 -5.18 -18.04 7.99
CA PHE A 11 -4.23 -18.84 7.22
C PHE A 11 -4.71 -19.14 5.80
N ARG A 12 -6.00 -19.42 5.61
CA ARG A 12 -6.57 -19.58 4.27
C ARG A 12 -6.49 -18.29 3.44
N LEU A 13 -6.70 -17.13 4.05
CA LEU A 13 -6.55 -15.85 3.36
C LEU A 13 -5.07 -15.62 2.97
N LEU A 14 -4.16 -15.82 3.92
CA LEU A 14 -2.73 -15.59 3.74
C LEU A 14 -2.08 -16.56 2.75
N SER A 15 -2.59 -17.79 2.62
CA SER A 15 -2.10 -18.74 1.61
C SER A 15 -2.43 -18.33 0.18
N MET A 16 -3.48 -17.54 -0.03
CA MET A 16 -3.88 -17.05 -1.35
C MET A 16 -3.14 -15.76 -1.72
N ARG A 17 -2.87 -14.89 -0.75
CA ARG A 17 -2.25 -13.58 -0.99
C ARG A 17 -1.70 -12.98 0.31
N THR A 18 -0.59 -12.25 0.19
CA THR A 18 -0.08 -11.39 1.26
C THR A 18 -1.04 -10.22 1.54
N TYR A 19 -1.35 -10.01 2.82
CA TYR A 19 -2.16 -8.91 3.31
C TYR A 19 -1.38 -8.03 4.28
N HIS A 20 -1.70 -6.74 4.27
CA HIS A 20 -1.38 -5.87 5.39
C HIS A 20 -2.28 -6.25 6.58
N SER A 21 -1.77 -6.13 7.80
CA SER A 21 -2.47 -6.49 9.03
C SER A 21 -3.85 -5.82 9.16
N THR A 22 -3.95 -4.51 8.88
CA THR A 22 -5.23 -3.77 8.88
C THR A 22 -6.24 -4.29 7.85
N VAL A 23 -5.77 -4.87 6.75
CA VAL A 23 -6.65 -5.48 5.73
C VAL A 23 -7.11 -6.85 6.19
N LEU A 24 -6.20 -7.66 6.75
CA LEU A 24 -6.56 -8.97 7.30
C LEU A 24 -7.53 -8.83 8.48
N PHE A 25 -7.29 -7.86 9.37
CA PHE A 25 -8.16 -7.53 10.50
C PHE A 25 -9.59 -7.28 10.02
N ARG A 26 -9.78 -6.35 9.08
CA ARG A 26 -11.10 -6.03 8.52
C ARG A 26 -11.76 -7.25 7.88
N LYS A 27 -11.00 -8.06 7.15
CA LYS A 27 -11.52 -9.30 6.56
C LYS A 27 -12.00 -10.31 7.59
N LEU A 28 -11.38 -10.37 8.77
CA LEU A 28 -11.83 -11.24 9.85
C LEU A 28 -13.06 -10.67 10.56
N GLU A 29 -13.09 -9.35 10.77
CA GLU A 29 -14.21 -8.61 11.35
C GLU A 29 -15.48 -8.71 10.46
N GLU A 30 -15.34 -8.51 9.16
CA GLU A 30 -16.41 -8.72 8.14
C GLU A 30 -16.96 -10.16 8.13
N LYS A 31 -16.22 -11.12 8.72
CA LYS A 31 -16.65 -12.52 8.87
C LYS A 31 -17.24 -12.82 10.25
N GLY A 32 -17.47 -11.81 11.09
CA GLY A 32 -18.08 -11.94 12.42
C GLY A 32 -17.12 -12.34 13.53
N CYS A 33 -15.81 -12.10 13.37
CA CYS A 33 -14.85 -12.23 14.46
C CYS A 33 -14.93 -11.01 15.37
N SER A 34 -14.82 -11.20 16.69
CA SER A 34 -14.74 -10.06 17.62
C SER A 34 -13.39 -9.36 17.47
N LYS A 35 -13.33 -8.10 17.91
CA LYS A 35 -12.11 -7.29 17.83
C LYS A 35 -10.93 -7.96 18.56
N GLU A 36 -11.16 -8.49 19.75
CA GLU A 36 -10.15 -9.14 20.58
C GLU A 36 -9.60 -10.40 19.89
N VAL A 37 -10.49 -11.19 19.25
CA VAL A 37 -10.08 -12.38 18.49
C VAL A 37 -9.27 -11.99 17.26
N CYS A 38 -9.70 -10.95 16.53
CA CYS A 38 -8.96 -10.43 15.39
C CYS A 38 -7.56 -9.97 15.81
N GLU A 39 -7.44 -9.16 16.86
CA GLU A 39 -6.16 -8.65 17.37
C GLU A 39 -5.21 -9.80 17.74
N LYS A 40 -5.70 -10.81 18.46
CA LYS A 40 -4.92 -11.99 18.82
C LYS A 40 -4.42 -12.75 17.59
N VAL A 41 -5.28 -12.96 16.60
CA VAL A 41 -4.90 -13.64 15.34
C VAL A 41 -3.85 -12.82 14.58
N ILE A 42 -4.01 -11.50 14.49
CA ILE A 42 -3.04 -10.62 13.84
C ILE A 42 -1.68 -10.69 14.53
N GLN A 43 -1.65 -10.62 15.87
CA GLN A 43 -0.41 -10.73 16.66
C GLN A 43 0.29 -12.06 16.41
N ASP A 44 -0.44 -13.17 16.40
CA ASP A 44 0.14 -14.48 16.10
C ASP A 44 0.67 -14.57 14.68
N CYS A 45 -0.06 -14.05 13.68
CA CYS A 45 0.41 -14.03 12.31
C CYS A 45 1.66 -13.15 12.12
N LYS A 46 1.77 -12.03 12.86
CA LYS A 46 3.00 -11.21 12.90
C LYS A 46 4.16 -11.96 13.54
N ARG A 47 3.95 -12.56 14.72
CA ARG A 47 4.97 -13.33 15.45
C ARG A 47 5.50 -14.52 14.64
N LEU A 48 4.63 -15.17 13.87
CA LEU A 48 4.99 -16.29 13.00
C LEU A 48 5.57 -15.85 11.65
N GLY A 49 5.68 -14.53 11.38
CA GLY A 49 6.28 -14.01 10.16
C GLY A 49 5.40 -14.05 8.91
N PHE A 50 4.11 -14.38 9.05
CA PHE A 50 3.17 -14.42 7.91
C PHE A 50 2.67 -13.03 7.50
N LEU A 51 2.69 -12.06 8.41
CA LEU A 51 2.33 -10.67 8.14
C LEU A 51 3.58 -9.80 8.11
N LYS A 52 3.81 -9.18 6.95
CA LYS A 52 4.93 -8.27 6.70
C LYS A 52 4.39 -6.98 6.09
N ASP A 53 3.92 -6.10 6.95
CA ASP A 53 3.19 -4.89 6.60
C ASP A 53 3.99 -3.98 5.66
N ASP A 54 5.27 -3.79 5.95
CA ASP A 54 6.19 -2.98 5.14
C ASP A 54 6.37 -3.55 3.73
N GLU A 55 6.50 -4.88 3.60
CA GLU A 55 6.62 -5.53 2.28
C GLU A 55 5.37 -5.31 1.43
N VAL A 56 4.19 -5.22 2.04
CA VAL A 56 2.93 -4.94 1.33
C VAL A 56 2.90 -3.49 0.82
N ILE A 57 3.33 -2.53 1.64
CA ILE A 57 3.45 -1.11 1.26
C ILE A 57 4.43 -0.97 0.09
N LEU A 58 5.63 -1.53 0.23
CA LEU A 58 6.67 -1.48 -0.79
C LEU A 58 6.26 -2.21 -2.07
N SER A 59 5.56 -3.34 -1.97
CA SER A 59 5.02 -4.07 -3.13
C SER A 59 3.99 -3.25 -3.90
N LEU A 60 3.09 -2.54 -3.22
CA LEU A 60 2.16 -1.62 -3.89
C LEU A 60 2.92 -0.48 -4.59
N HIS A 61 3.95 0.06 -3.96
CA HIS A 61 4.76 1.10 -4.59
C HIS A 61 5.48 0.60 -5.84
N ARG A 62 6.10 -0.59 -5.78
CA ARG A 62 6.73 -1.24 -6.94
C ARG A 62 5.76 -1.44 -8.10
N ARG A 63 4.49 -1.72 -7.81
CA ARG A 63 3.39 -1.83 -8.80
C ARG A 63 2.91 -0.49 -9.37
N GLY A 64 3.57 0.62 -9.02
CA GLY A 64 3.29 1.94 -9.56
C GLY A 64 2.11 2.64 -8.89
N TYR A 65 1.95 2.47 -7.58
CA TYR A 65 1.04 3.27 -6.76
C TYR A 65 1.85 4.25 -5.89
N GLY A 66 1.37 5.49 -5.78
CA GLY A 66 1.94 6.52 -4.92
C GLY A 66 1.41 6.44 -3.49
N PRO A 67 2.06 7.15 -2.55
CA PRO A 67 1.78 7.05 -1.12
C PRO A 67 0.33 7.36 -0.77
N ARG A 68 -0.29 8.40 -1.36
CA ARG A 68 -1.68 8.78 -1.04
C ARG A 68 -2.68 7.67 -1.35
N TYR A 69 -2.45 6.92 -2.44
CA TYR A 69 -3.29 5.78 -2.77
C TYR A 69 -3.10 4.64 -1.77
N ILE A 70 -1.86 4.41 -1.32
CA ILE A 70 -1.52 3.35 -0.37
C ILE A 70 -2.10 3.67 1.02
N GLU A 71 -1.93 4.91 1.48
CA GLU A 71 -2.56 5.49 2.69
C GLU A 71 -4.07 5.20 2.69
N PHE A 72 -4.76 5.61 1.62
CA PHE A 72 -6.20 5.38 1.46
C PHE A 72 -6.57 3.89 1.43
N LYS A 73 -5.89 3.09 0.61
CA LYS A 73 -6.19 1.67 0.40
C LYS A 73 -6.04 0.84 1.67
N LEU A 74 -4.95 1.07 2.39
CA LEU A 74 -4.62 0.34 3.61
C LEU A 74 -5.24 0.96 4.87
N ARG A 75 -5.82 2.17 4.74
CA ARG A 75 -6.32 3.00 5.84
C ARG A 75 -5.24 3.25 6.89
N LEU A 76 -4.07 3.67 6.41
CA LEU A 76 -2.91 3.92 7.23
C LEU A 76 -2.68 5.42 7.44
N PRO A 77 -2.12 5.81 8.59
CA PRO A 77 -1.62 7.16 8.79
C PRO A 77 -0.55 7.50 7.75
N ARG A 78 -0.55 8.77 7.33
CA ARG A 78 0.38 9.32 6.34
C ARG A 78 1.84 9.03 6.71
N GLN A 79 2.20 9.18 7.97
CA GLN A 79 3.57 9.00 8.47
C GLN A 79 4.08 7.57 8.30
N GLU A 80 3.23 6.54 8.47
CA GLU A 80 3.65 5.14 8.35
C GLU A 80 4.05 4.80 6.91
N VAL A 81 3.23 5.23 5.94
CA VAL A 81 3.52 5.00 4.52
C VAL A 81 4.75 5.80 4.07
N ARG A 82 4.91 7.03 4.57
CA ARG A 82 6.00 7.93 4.16
C ARG A 82 7.34 7.66 4.84
N ALA A 83 7.35 6.98 5.98
CA ALA A 83 8.56 6.43 6.55
C ALA A 83 9.21 5.40 5.62
N LEU A 84 8.41 4.67 4.83
CA LEU A 84 8.87 3.63 3.90
C LEU A 84 9.00 4.14 2.46
N ILE A 85 8.12 5.04 2.01
CA ILE A 85 8.11 5.58 0.65
C ILE A 85 8.62 7.02 0.68
N THR A 86 9.94 7.16 0.53
CA THR A 86 10.60 8.46 0.56
C THR A 86 10.29 9.30 -0.70
N ARG A 87 10.56 10.60 -0.63
CA ARG A 87 10.48 11.50 -1.79
C ARG A 87 11.33 10.98 -2.96
N SER A 88 12.53 10.45 -2.68
CA SER A 88 13.44 9.92 -3.70
C SER A 88 12.83 8.72 -4.43
N MET A 89 12.27 7.77 -3.69
CA MET A 89 11.59 6.60 -4.27
C MET A 89 10.39 7.01 -5.14
N GLN A 90 9.63 8.01 -4.69
CA GLN A 90 8.54 8.56 -5.51
C GLN A 90 9.07 9.17 -6.81
N LYS A 91 10.14 9.96 -6.76
CA LYS A 91 10.74 10.56 -7.96
C LYS A 91 11.19 9.50 -8.96
N GLU A 92 11.93 8.50 -8.48
CA GLU A 92 12.38 7.37 -9.29
C GLU A 92 11.21 6.65 -9.97
N LYS A 93 10.17 6.32 -9.19
CA LYS A 93 8.98 5.63 -9.73
C LYS A 93 8.19 6.51 -10.70
N VAL A 94 8.08 7.81 -10.45
CA VAL A 94 7.41 8.75 -11.36
C VAL A 94 8.17 8.84 -12.69
N LEU A 95 9.50 8.92 -12.67
CA LEU A 95 10.33 8.89 -13.87
C LEU A 95 10.15 7.58 -14.66
N GLU A 96 10.17 6.44 -13.97
CA GLU A 96 9.96 5.12 -14.59
C GLU A 96 8.58 4.98 -15.24
N LEU A 97 7.53 5.53 -14.61
CA LEU A 97 6.19 5.51 -15.16
C LEU A 97 6.01 6.53 -16.28
N LYS A 98 6.62 7.72 -16.17
CA LYS A 98 6.56 8.79 -17.18
C LYS A 98 6.99 8.29 -18.55
N SER A 99 8.07 7.51 -18.63
CA SER A 99 8.60 6.98 -19.92
C SER A 99 7.63 6.02 -20.63
N LYS A 100 6.63 5.49 -19.92
CA LYS A 100 5.62 4.56 -20.43
C LYS A 100 4.27 5.23 -20.71
N LEU A 101 4.14 6.52 -20.39
CA LEU A 101 2.90 7.28 -20.51
C LEU A 101 2.98 8.21 -21.72
N GLY A 102 1.83 8.50 -22.32
CA GLY A 102 1.73 9.34 -23.51
C GLY A 102 1.95 10.83 -23.21
N SER A 103 1.03 11.70 -23.67
CA SER A 103 1.17 13.15 -23.47
C SER A 103 1.37 13.54 -22.01
N LYS A 104 2.05 14.68 -21.78
CA LYS A 104 2.30 15.27 -20.46
C LYS A 104 1.04 15.33 -19.60
N GLU A 105 -0.07 15.81 -20.15
CA GLU A 105 -1.36 15.94 -19.45
C GLU A 105 -1.96 14.58 -19.10
N LYS A 106 -1.83 13.58 -19.98
CA LYS A 106 -2.28 12.21 -19.71
C LYS A 106 -1.43 11.57 -18.62
N ALA A 107 -0.11 11.79 -18.66
CA ALA A 107 0.82 11.26 -17.67
C ALA A 107 0.57 11.86 -16.28
N MET A 108 0.49 13.19 -16.17
CA MET A 108 0.20 13.90 -14.92
C MET A 108 -1.13 13.43 -14.29
N ARG A 109 -2.22 13.36 -15.08
CA ARG A 109 -3.53 12.86 -14.60
C ARG A 109 -3.47 11.41 -14.14
N THR A 110 -2.65 10.58 -14.79
CA THR A 110 -2.49 9.16 -14.42
C THR A 110 -1.72 9.02 -13.11
N LEU A 111 -0.63 9.76 -12.94
CA LEU A 111 0.19 9.76 -11.73
C LEU A 111 -0.57 10.33 -10.52
N GLN A 112 -1.37 11.38 -10.72
CA GLN A 112 -2.25 11.92 -9.69
C GLN A 112 -3.26 10.88 -9.21
N ARG A 113 -3.96 10.20 -10.15
CA ARG A 113 -4.91 9.11 -9.83
C ARG A 113 -4.24 7.90 -9.17
N LYS A 114 -2.97 7.63 -9.51
CA LYS A 114 -2.14 6.62 -8.85
C LYS A 114 -1.68 7.04 -7.46
N GLY A 115 -1.90 8.29 -7.05
CA GLY A 115 -1.66 8.77 -5.68
C GLY A 115 -0.27 9.33 -5.41
N PHE A 116 0.54 9.65 -6.44
CA PHE A 116 1.83 10.31 -6.26
C PHE A 116 1.66 11.75 -5.75
N ASP A 117 2.63 12.24 -4.98
CA ASP A 117 2.62 13.61 -4.48
C ASP A 117 2.69 14.61 -5.64
N LEU A 118 1.78 15.60 -5.62
CA LEU A 118 1.57 16.47 -6.77
C LEU A 118 2.77 17.39 -7.03
N ASP A 119 3.43 17.85 -5.97
CA ASP A 119 4.65 18.67 -6.06
C ASP A 119 5.79 17.90 -6.72
N ILE A 120 5.96 16.60 -6.43
CA ILE A 120 6.96 15.74 -7.09
C ILE A 120 6.62 15.58 -8.58
N VAL A 121 5.33 15.34 -8.89
CA VAL A 121 4.89 15.20 -10.28
C VAL A 121 5.15 16.52 -11.02
N ILE A 122 4.73 17.67 -10.48
CA ILE A 122 4.96 18.97 -11.11
C ILE A 122 6.45 19.22 -11.32
N GLU A 123 7.28 19.00 -10.30
CA GLU A 123 8.73 19.13 -10.37
C GLU A 123 9.29 18.39 -11.61
N ILE A 124 9.01 17.09 -11.74
CA ILE A 124 9.52 16.24 -12.84
C ILE A 124 9.03 16.67 -14.23
N PHE A 125 7.85 17.30 -14.31
CA PHE A 125 7.27 17.75 -15.59
C PHE A 125 7.57 19.22 -15.91
N SER A 126 8.05 20.02 -14.95
CA SER A 126 8.44 21.42 -15.12
C SER A 126 9.93 21.58 -15.45
N TYR A 127 10.79 20.65 -15.04
CA TYR A 127 12.23 20.68 -15.35
C TYR A 127 12.60 20.46 -16.84
N GLN A 128 11.64 20.42 -17.77
CA GLN A 128 11.89 20.26 -19.22
C GLN A 128 11.48 21.50 -20.03
N GLY A 129 11.85 22.70 -19.54
CA GLY A 129 11.68 23.97 -20.23
C GLY A 129 13.00 24.68 -20.57
N VAL A 130 14.14 23.97 -20.51
CA VAL A 130 15.45 24.48 -20.91
C VAL A 130 16.15 23.38 -21.69
N ASP A 131 15.87 23.32 -22.99
CA ASP A 131 16.71 22.76 -24.05
C ASP A 131 16.22 23.38 -25.38
#